data_AF-A0A5K7S8D1-F1
#
_entry.id   AF-A0A5K7S8D1-F1
#
_cell.length_a   1.000
_cell.length_b   1.000
_cell.length_c   1.000
_cell.angle_alpha   90.00
_cell.angle_beta   90.00
_cell.angle_gamma   90.00
#
_symmetry.space_group_name_H-M   'P 1'
#
loop_
_entity.id
_entity.type
_entity.pdbx_description
1 polymer ?
#
loop_
_entity_poly.entity_id
_entity_poly.type
_entity_poly.pdbx_seq_one_letter_code
_entity_poly.pdbx_strand_id
1 'polypeptide(L)'
;MLTLQFTPEQIKNLGQIAAYSVNKVNENFSKAFAELKSAIKPIDEKINQLKSQQSVVIRNEHVFTIDFRNSRAALTMISMALVILLSLGCHKWQFDRNWQLKDNDLKYRYIKSINGISSENLNKLERIFKYPRDKKKIEEIREKVEGYENKFKD
;
A
#
# COMPACT_ATOMS: atom_id res chain seq x y z
N MET A 1 -98.40 6.50 10.90
CA MET A 1 -96.94 6.36 11.04
C MET A 1 -96.69 5.49 12.26
N LEU A 2 -96.47 4.17 12.09
CA LEU A 2 -96.25 3.25 13.20
C LEU A 2 -94.76 3.27 13.57
N THR A 3 -94.43 3.76 14.76
CA THR A 3 -93.07 3.69 15.30
C THR A 3 -92.85 2.28 15.86
N LEU A 4 -91.98 1.50 15.21
CA LEU A 4 -91.43 0.26 15.76
C LEU A 4 -90.60 0.64 17.01
N GLN A 5 -91.19 0.54 18.20
CA GLN A 5 -90.48 0.70 19.46
C GLN A 5 -89.97 -0.67 19.92
N PHE A 6 -88.65 -0.79 20.03
CA PHE A 6 -88.00 -1.99 20.55
C PHE A 6 -88.38 -2.23 22.01
N THR A 7 -88.61 -3.48 22.40
CA THR A 7 -88.91 -3.82 23.80
C THR A 7 -87.66 -3.69 24.68
N PRO A 8 -87.79 -3.34 25.98
CA PRO A 8 -86.65 -3.19 26.90
C PRO A 8 -85.76 -4.43 26.97
N GLU A 9 -86.34 -5.62 26.79
CA GLU A 9 -85.63 -6.90 26.80
C GLU A 9 -84.76 -7.08 25.55
N GLN A 10 -85.24 -6.65 24.37
CA GLN A 10 -84.43 -6.63 23.13
C GLN A 10 -83.24 -5.67 23.27
N ILE A 11 -83.45 -4.51 23.88
CA ILE A 11 -82.38 -3.53 24.13
C ILE A 11 -81.32 -4.11 25.09
N LYS A 12 -81.74 -4.81 26.15
CA LYS A 12 -80.82 -5.46 27.10
C LYS A 12 -80.00 -6.57 26.44
N ASN A 13 -80.62 -7.43 25.64
CA ASN A 13 -79.93 -8.53 24.95
C ASN A 13 -78.94 -8.00 23.91
N LEU A 14 -79.30 -6.95 23.17
CA LEU A 14 -78.40 -6.26 22.25
C LEU A 14 -77.19 -5.65 22.99
N GLY A 15 -77.42 -5.03 24.15
CA GLY A 15 -76.35 -4.50 24.99
C GLY A 15 -75.38 -5.58 25.48
N GLN A 16 -75.87 -6.75 25.86
CA GLN A 16 -75.02 -7.88 26.27
C GLN A 16 -74.21 -8.46 25.11
N ILE A 17 -74.81 -8.58 23.92
CA ILE A 17 -74.11 -9.05 22.71
C ILE A 17 -73.01 -8.04 22.31
N ALA A 18 -73.31 -6.74 22.38
CA ALA A 18 -72.33 -5.69 22.12
C ALA A 18 -71.19 -5.71 23.15
N ALA A 19 -71.49 -5.87 24.44
CA ALA A 19 -70.48 -5.96 25.48
C ALA A 19 -69.59 -7.21 25.30
N TYR A 20 -70.18 -8.37 24.97
CA TYR A 20 -69.44 -9.59 24.72
C TYR A 20 -68.53 -9.48 23.48
N SER A 21 -69.02 -8.91 22.39
CA SER A 21 -68.22 -8.74 21.16
C SER A 21 -67.06 -7.77 21.37
N VAL A 22 -67.27 -6.65 22.06
CA VAL A 22 -66.23 -5.68 22.40
C VAL A 22 -65.16 -6.31 23.30
N ASN A 23 -65.56 -7.06 24.34
CA ASN A 23 -64.61 -7.73 25.23
C ASN A 23 -63.78 -8.78 24.49
N LYS A 24 -64.42 -9.59 23.64
CA LYS A 24 -63.73 -10.61 22.85
C LYS A 24 -62.72 -10.01 21.87
N VAL A 25 -63.06 -8.87 21.26
CA VAL A 25 -62.15 -8.13 20.38
C VAL A 25 -60.97 -7.57 21.17
N ASN A 26 -61.21 -6.99 22.36
CA ASN A 26 -60.16 -6.48 23.23
C ASN A 26 -59.19 -7.59 23.69
N GLU A 27 -59.70 -8.76 24.06
CA GLU A 27 -58.88 -9.91 24.42
C GLU A 27 -58.00 -10.39 23.25
N ASN A 28 -58.58 -10.47 22.05
CA ASN A 28 -57.83 -10.87 20.85
C ASN A 28 -56.72 -9.86 20.51
N PHE A 29 -57.00 -8.56 20.61
CA PHE A 29 -55.98 -7.53 20.44
C PHE A 29 -54.89 -7.62 21.49
N SER A 30 -55.25 -7.79 22.76
CA SER A 30 -54.27 -7.94 23.84
C SER A 30 -53.34 -9.13 23.61
N LYS A 31 -53.88 -10.26 23.13
CA LYS A 31 -53.07 -11.45 22.78
C LYS A 31 -52.15 -11.17 21.61
N ALA A 32 -52.65 -10.57 20.54
CA ALA A 32 -51.84 -10.21 19.36
C ALA A 32 -50.69 -9.24 19.72
N PHE A 33 -50.94 -8.25 20.58
CA PHE A 33 -49.90 -7.35 21.08
C PHE A 33 -48.87 -8.07 21.93
N ALA A 34 -49.27 -9.02 22.77
CA ALA A 34 -48.35 -9.81 23.59
C ALA A 34 -47.43 -10.69 22.73
N GLU A 35 -47.97 -11.32 21.69
CA GLU A 35 -47.21 -12.13 20.72
C GLU A 35 -46.24 -11.28 19.88
N LEU A 36 -46.70 -10.12 19.38
CA LEU A 36 -45.81 -9.19 18.66
C LEU A 36 -44.67 -8.70 19.55
N LYS A 37 -44.96 -8.35 20.80
CA LYS A 37 -43.96 -7.88 21.76
C LYS A 37 -42.93 -8.96 22.08
N SER A 38 -43.35 -10.22 22.20
CA SER A 38 -42.44 -11.34 22.45
C SER A 38 -41.58 -11.68 21.22
N ALA A 39 -42.10 -11.49 20.00
CA ALA A 39 -41.35 -11.67 18.75
C ALA A 39 -40.34 -10.56 18.46
N ILE A 40 -40.64 -9.30 18.84
CA ILE A 40 -39.75 -8.15 18.63
C ILE A 40 -38.55 -8.16 19.59
N LYS A 41 -38.77 -8.54 20.86
CA LYS A 41 -37.72 -8.56 21.90
C LYS A 41 -36.41 -9.27 21.48
N PRO A 42 -36.42 -10.50 20.92
CA PRO A 42 -35.19 -11.17 20.48
C PRO A 42 -34.56 -10.53 19.23
N ILE A 43 -35.36 -9.86 18.39
CA ILE A 43 -34.84 -9.14 17.20
C ILE A 43 -34.08 -7.90 17.68
N ASP A 44 -34.62 -7.13 18.60
CA ASP A 44 -33.94 -5.98 19.21
C ASP A 44 -32.64 -6.40 19.90
N GLU A 45 -32.66 -7.52 20.63
CA GLU A 45 -31.47 -8.05 21.29
C GLU A 45 -30.40 -8.47 20.27
N LYS A 46 -30.77 -9.17 19.18
CA LYS A 46 -29.86 -9.53 18.09
C LYS A 46 -29.31 -8.31 17.36
N ILE A 47 -30.13 -7.28 17.11
CA ILE A 47 -29.68 -6.02 16.50
C ILE A 47 -28.65 -5.32 17.40
N ASN A 48 -28.90 -5.26 18.71
CA ASN A 48 -27.97 -4.68 19.67
C ASN A 48 -26.66 -5.47 19.76
N GLN A 49 -26.73 -6.81 19.75
CA GLN A 49 -25.55 -7.66 19.69
C GLN A 49 -24.75 -7.43 18.40
N LEU A 50 -25.41 -7.39 17.23
CA LEU A 50 -24.75 -7.11 15.95
C LEU A 50 -24.09 -5.72 15.94
N LYS A 51 -24.76 -4.69 16.49
CA LYS A 51 -24.21 -3.34 16.57
C LYS A 51 -22.98 -3.28 17.48
N SER A 52 -23.00 -4.00 18.61
CA SER A 52 -21.83 -4.13 19.49
C SER A 52 -20.68 -4.91 18.83
N GLN A 53 -20.98 -6.01 18.13
CA GLN A 53 -19.98 -6.83 17.44
C GLN A 53 -19.35 -6.07 16.26
N GLN A 54 -20.14 -5.30 15.51
CA GLN A 54 -19.64 -4.47 14.42
C GLN A 54 -18.77 -3.31 14.93
N SER A 55 -19.03 -2.78 16.13
CA SER A 55 -18.16 -1.78 16.77
C SER A 55 -16.83 -2.33 17.30
N VAL A 56 -16.75 -3.65 17.58
CA VAL A 56 -15.55 -4.31 18.11
C VAL A 56 -14.67 -4.91 16.99
N VAL A 57 -15.23 -5.19 15.81
CA VAL A 57 -14.47 -5.63 14.64
C VAL A 57 -14.11 -4.44 13.74
N ILE A 58 -13.44 -3.43 14.32
CA ILE A 58 -12.55 -2.59 13.51
C ILE A 58 -11.26 -3.39 13.37
N ARG A 59 -11.27 -4.31 12.42
CA ARG A 59 -10.04 -4.96 11.96
C ARG A 59 -9.23 -3.85 11.31
N ASN A 60 -8.24 -3.33 12.04
CA ASN A 60 -7.18 -2.51 11.48
C ASN A 60 -6.35 -3.40 10.55
N GLU A 61 -6.91 -3.74 9.40
CA GLU A 61 -6.08 -4.14 8.28
C GLU A 61 -5.29 -2.89 7.92
N HIS A 62 -3.96 -2.99 8.04
CA HIS A 62 -3.05 -2.04 7.41
C HIS A 62 -3.18 -2.20 5.89
N VAL A 63 -4.34 -1.84 5.34
CA VAL A 63 -4.51 -1.65 3.92
C VAL A 63 -3.87 -0.31 3.63
N PHE A 64 -2.67 -0.37 3.07
CA PHE A 64 -2.03 0.77 2.43
C PHE A 64 -2.85 1.11 1.17
N THR A 65 -4.04 1.66 1.37
CA THR A 65 -4.89 2.13 0.28
C THR A 65 -4.28 3.43 -0.21
N ILE A 66 -3.34 3.32 -1.14
CA ILE A 66 -2.86 4.47 -1.90
C ILE A 66 -4.05 4.93 -2.74
N ASP A 67 -4.79 5.92 -2.25
CA ASP A 67 -5.93 6.48 -2.96
C ASP A 67 -5.42 7.31 -4.14
N PHE A 68 -5.35 6.68 -5.32
CA PHE A 68 -4.85 7.28 -6.56
C PHE A 68 -5.79 8.34 -7.14
N ARG A 69 -6.96 8.61 -6.53
CA ARG A 69 -7.99 9.42 -7.16
C ARG A 69 -7.76 10.93 -7.06
N ASN A 70 -7.01 11.42 -6.05
CA ASN A 70 -6.62 12.85 -5.94
C ASN A 70 -5.42 13.09 -5.00
N SER A 71 -4.54 12.10 -4.85
CA SER A 71 -3.49 12.16 -3.84
C SER A 71 -2.24 12.85 -4.38
N ARG A 72 -2.00 14.10 -3.96
CA ARG A 72 -0.68 14.74 -4.07
C ARG A 72 0.43 13.81 -3.55
N ALA A 73 0.14 12.97 -2.56
CA ALA A 73 1.08 12.00 -2.03
C ALA A 73 1.44 10.88 -3.03
N ALA A 74 0.49 10.41 -3.85
CA ALA A 74 0.77 9.43 -4.89
C ALA A 74 1.68 10.02 -5.99
N LEU A 75 1.40 11.24 -6.42
CA LEU A 75 2.26 11.97 -7.36
C LEU A 75 3.65 12.23 -6.78
N THR A 76 3.76 12.60 -5.50
CA THR A 76 5.07 12.77 -4.86
C THR A 76 5.83 11.46 -4.71
N MET A 77 5.15 10.34 -4.44
CA MET A 77 5.80 9.02 -4.35
C MET A 77 6.35 8.60 -5.72
N ILE A 78 5.58 8.78 -6.79
CA ILE A 78 6.03 8.49 -8.16
C ILE A 78 7.21 9.41 -8.54
N SER A 79 7.12 10.70 -8.23
CA SER A 79 8.19 11.67 -8.48
C SER A 79 9.47 11.30 -7.71
N MET A 80 9.35 10.96 -6.43
CA MET A 80 10.49 10.56 -5.61
C MET A 80 11.13 9.27 -6.13
N ALA A 81 10.32 8.28 -6.55
CA ALA A 81 10.82 7.06 -7.17
C ALA A 81 11.58 7.38 -8.47
N LEU A 82 11.06 8.26 -9.32
CA LEU A 82 11.73 8.69 -10.55
C LEU A 82 13.07 9.37 -10.25
N VAL A 83 13.11 10.27 -9.27
CA VAL A 83 14.35 10.96 -8.86
C VAL A 83 15.39 9.96 -8.36
N ILE A 84 15.00 8.97 -7.56
CA ILE A 84 15.91 7.92 -7.08
C ILE A 84 16.45 7.09 -8.25
N LEU A 85 15.58 6.67 -9.19
CA LEU A 85 16.00 5.91 -10.37
C LEU A 85 16.99 6.70 -11.24
N LEU A 86 16.69 7.98 -11.51
CA LEU A 86 17.59 8.87 -12.24
C LEU A 86 18.91 9.07 -11.48
N SER A 87 18.87 9.25 -10.17
CA SER A 87 20.07 9.39 -9.33
C SER A 87 20.96 8.15 -9.41
N LEU A 88 20.39 6.96 -9.32
CA LEU A 88 21.13 5.69 -9.46
C LEU A 88 21.75 5.54 -10.86
N GLY A 89 20.98 5.86 -11.91
CA GLY A 89 21.47 5.84 -13.28
C GLY A 89 22.62 6.83 -13.51
N CYS A 90 22.45 8.09 -13.06
CA CYS A 90 23.49 9.10 -13.11
C CYS A 90 24.73 8.71 -12.30
N HIS A 91 24.55 8.11 -11.12
CA HIS A 91 25.66 7.65 -10.29
C HIS A 91 26.46 6.55 -10.99
N LYS A 92 25.78 5.57 -11.61
CA LYS A 92 26.42 4.53 -12.42
C LYS A 92 27.18 5.10 -13.60
N TRP A 93 26.55 5.98 -14.37
CA TRP A 93 27.19 6.64 -15.50
C TRP A 93 28.42 7.45 -15.09
N GLN A 94 28.31 8.24 -14.02
CA GLN A 94 29.45 8.97 -13.46
C GLN A 94 30.54 8.04 -12.95
N PHE A 95 30.18 6.93 -12.33
CA PHE A 95 31.14 5.93 -11.85
C PHE A 95 31.93 5.31 -13.00
N ASP A 96 31.26 4.90 -14.08
CA ASP A 96 31.91 4.33 -15.26
C ASP A 96 32.85 5.33 -15.93
N ARG A 97 32.43 6.60 -16.05
CA ARG A 97 33.27 7.68 -16.58
C ARG A 97 34.48 7.93 -15.69
N ASN A 98 34.28 8.00 -14.37
CA ASN A 98 35.35 8.19 -13.41
C ASN A 98 36.36 7.02 -13.44
N TRP A 99 35.86 5.79 -13.62
CA TRP A 99 36.71 4.61 -13.78
C TRP A 99 37.57 4.70 -15.05
N GLN A 100 36.97 5.05 -16.19
CA GLN A 100 37.70 5.26 -17.44
C GLN A 100 38.77 6.35 -17.32
N LEU A 101 38.47 7.44 -16.62
CA LEU A 101 39.42 8.51 -16.36
C LEU A 101 40.61 8.04 -15.52
N LYS A 102 40.37 7.28 -14.44
CA LYS A 102 41.43 6.69 -13.61
C LYS A 102 42.31 5.71 -14.40
N ASP A 103 41.70 4.90 -15.26
CA ASP A 103 42.43 3.94 -16.10
C ASP A 103 43.28 4.66 -17.15
N ASN A 104 42.76 5.73 -17.75
CA ASN A 104 43.49 6.55 -18.71
C ASN A 104 44.66 7.30 -18.04
N ASP A 105 44.45 7.82 -16.83
CA ASP A 105 45.50 8.46 -16.05
C ASP A 105 46.64 7.47 -15.73
N LEU A 106 46.33 6.25 -15.27
CA LEU A 106 47.34 5.23 -15.01
C LEU A 106 48.08 4.80 -16.29
N LYS A 107 47.38 4.63 -17.41
CA LYS A 107 48.00 4.33 -18.72
C LYS A 107 48.96 5.44 -19.15
N TYR A 108 48.55 6.70 -19.02
CA TYR A 108 49.37 7.84 -19.38
C TYR A 108 50.65 7.89 -18.54
N ARG A 109 50.52 7.78 -17.21
CA ARG A 109 51.67 7.77 -16.30
C ARG A 109 52.62 6.61 -16.56
N TYR A 110 52.08 5.44 -16.89
CA TYR A 110 52.89 4.28 -17.29
C TYR A 110 53.66 4.52 -18.60
N ILE A 111 53.02 5.04 -19.65
CA ILE A 111 53.70 5.36 -20.91
C ILE A 111 54.80 6.41 -20.67
N LYS A 112 54.56 7.38 -19.79
CA LYS A 112 55.54 8.38 -19.39
C LYS A 112 56.74 7.76 -18.66
N SER A 113 56.52 6.81 -17.74
CA SER A 113 57.61 6.17 -16.98
C SER A 113 58.55 5.32 -17.84
N ILE A 114 58.05 4.76 -18.93
CA ILE A 114 58.85 3.99 -19.90
C ILE A 114 59.38 4.83 -21.08
N ASN A 115 59.21 6.17 -21.03
CA ASN A 115 59.64 7.12 -22.05
C ASN A 115 59.06 6.83 -23.46
N GLY A 116 57.78 6.45 -23.51
CA GLY A 116 57.07 6.13 -24.75
C GLY A 116 56.88 4.63 -24.99
N ILE A 117 55.97 4.29 -25.90
CA ILE A 117 55.57 2.91 -26.17
C ILE A 117 55.39 2.70 -27.68
N SER A 118 55.77 1.52 -28.18
CA SER A 118 55.50 1.13 -29.58
C SER A 118 54.02 0.82 -29.78
N SER A 119 53.51 0.95 -31.01
CA SER A 119 52.10 0.68 -31.33
C SER A 119 51.65 -0.73 -30.95
N GLU A 120 52.53 -1.73 -31.09
CA GLU A 120 52.22 -3.11 -30.69
C GLU A 120 52.06 -3.25 -29.17
N ASN A 121 52.95 -2.61 -28.40
CA ASN A 121 52.90 -2.66 -26.95
C ASN A 121 51.77 -1.80 -26.38
N LEU A 122 51.38 -0.72 -27.08
CA LEU A 122 50.19 0.05 -26.76
C LEU A 122 48.91 -0.81 -26.89
N ASN A 123 48.80 -1.58 -27.97
CA ASN A 123 47.67 -2.51 -28.16
C ASN A 123 47.63 -3.58 -27.06
N LYS A 124 48.78 -4.09 -26.61
CA LYS A 124 48.86 -5.02 -25.46
C LYS A 124 48.41 -4.35 -24.17
N LEU A 125 48.83 -3.10 -23.93
CA LEU A 125 48.42 -2.31 -22.78
C LEU A 125 46.90 -2.08 -22.78
N GLU A 126 46.30 -1.72 -23.91
CA GLU A 126 44.85 -1.55 -24.00
C GLU A 126 44.08 -2.83 -23.66
N ARG A 127 44.57 -4.00 -24.11
CA ARG A 127 43.95 -5.29 -23.78
C ARG A 127 43.95 -5.60 -22.30
N ILE A 128 44.98 -5.20 -21.54
CA ILE A 128 45.06 -5.40 -20.08
C ILE A 128 43.92 -4.67 -19.35
N PHE A 129 43.59 -3.46 -19.80
CA PHE A 129 42.54 -2.63 -19.21
C PHE A 129 41.14 -2.88 -19.80
N LYS A 130 41.04 -3.65 -20.88
CA LYS A 130 39.76 -4.05 -21.50
C LYS A 130 39.16 -5.24 -20.76
N TYR A 131 37.84 -5.40 -20.84
CA TYR A 131 37.14 -6.53 -20.21
C TYR A 131 37.46 -7.86 -20.93
N PRO A 132 37.74 -8.97 -20.22
CA PRO A 132 37.88 -9.08 -18.76
C PRO A 132 39.22 -8.51 -18.25
N ARG A 133 39.16 -7.72 -17.18
CA ARG A 133 40.28 -6.93 -16.67
C ARG A 133 41.30 -7.80 -15.92
N ASP A 134 42.56 -7.73 -16.32
CA ASP A 134 43.64 -8.44 -15.64
C ASP A 134 44.16 -7.62 -14.45
N LYS A 135 43.53 -7.81 -13.28
CA LYS A 135 43.85 -7.03 -12.06
C LYS A 135 45.31 -7.17 -11.63
N LYS A 136 45.92 -8.34 -11.83
CA LYS A 136 47.32 -8.58 -11.44
C LYS A 136 48.26 -7.71 -12.26
N LYS A 137 48.09 -7.71 -13.60
CA LYS A 137 48.91 -6.88 -14.50
C LYS A 137 48.71 -5.38 -14.28
N ILE A 138 47.50 -4.95 -13.91
CA ILE A 138 47.23 -3.54 -13.61
C ILE A 138 47.93 -3.12 -12.31
N GLU A 139 48.00 -4.00 -11.32
CA GLU A 139 48.76 -3.73 -10.10
C GLU A 139 50.26 -3.65 -10.38
N GLU A 140 50.81 -4.56 -11.19
CA GLU A 140 52.21 -4.49 -11.64
C GLU A 140 52.51 -3.18 -12.39
N ILE A 141 51.57 -2.69 -13.20
CA ILE A 141 51.68 -1.40 -13.88
C ILE A 141 51.70 -0.26 -12.87
N ARG A 142 50.85 -0.30 -11.84
CA ARG A 142 50.83 0.70 -10.77
C ARG A 142 52.14 0.71 -9.99
N GLU A 143 52.66 -0.44 -9.57
CA GLU A 143 53.94 -0.55 -8.86
C GLU A 143 55.10 0.02 -9.69
N LYS A 144 55.12 -0.25 -11.00
CA LYS A 144 56.15 0.31 -11.91
C LYS A 144 56.06 1.83 -12.02
N VAL A 145 54.84 2.37 -12.11
CA VAL A 145 54.62 3.83 -12.13
C VAL A 145 55.07 4.46 -10.82
N GLU A 146 54.62 3.93 -9.69
CA GLU A 146 54.98 4.44 -8.37
C GLU A 146 56.49 4.36 -8.12
N GLY A 147 57.12 3.24 -8.48
CA GLY A 147 58.57 3.08 -8.39
C GLY A 147 59.36 4.02 -9.29
N TYR A 148 58.81 4.46 -10.42
CA TYR A 148 59.40 5.50 -11.26
C TYR A 148 59.20 6.89 -10.66
N GLU A 149 57.97 7.24 -10.27
CA GLU A 149 57.62 8.55 -9.71
C GLU A 149 58.36 8.84 -8.40
N ASN A 150 58.59 7.82 -7.57
CA ASN A 150 59.34 7.96 -6.33
C ASN A 150 60.82 8.29 -6.55
N LYS A 151 61.43 7.93 -7.69
CA LYS A 151 62.84 8.26 -8.00
C LYS A 151 63.08 9.74 -8.29
N PHE A 152 62.03 10.50 -8.59
CA PHE A 152 62.09 11.94 -8.87
C PHE A 152 61.46 12.77 -7.75
N LYS A 153 61.15 12.12 -6.62
CA LYS A 153 60.50 12.73 -5.46
C LYS A 153 61.49 13.10 -4.35
N ASP A 154 62.76 12.79 -4.55
CA ASP A 154 63.93 13.23 -3.76
C ASP A 154 64.57 14.47 -4.40
#